data_AF-A0A372BTR9-F1
#
_entry.id   AF-A0A372BTR9-F1
#
_cell.length_a   1.000
_cell.length_b   1.000
_cell.length_c   1.000
_cell.angle_alpha   90.00
_cell.angle_beta   90.00
_cell.angle_gamma   90.00
#
_symmetry.space_group_name_H-M   'P 1'
#
loop_
_entity.id
_entity.type
_entity.pdbx_description
1 polymer ?
#
loop_
_entity_poly.entity_id
_entity_poly.type
_entity_poly.pdbx_seq_one_letter_code
_entity_poly.pdbx_strand_id
1 'polypeptide(L)' 'MASKLLDRLRAAIRARHYSSRTEEAYVHWARRFILFHDKKHPADMGKRQASSC' A
#
# COMPACT_ATOMS: atom_id res chain seq x y z
N MET A 1 7.22 -15.84 2.59
CA MET A 1 6.61 -15.01 3.65
C MET A 1 6.36 -13.61 3.11
N ALA A 2 5.26 -13.40 2.38
CA ALA A 2 4.89 -12.08 1.91
C ALA A 2 4.41 -11.25 3.12
N SER A 3 4.90 -10.03 3.23
CA SER A 3 4.58 -9.10 4.31
C SER A 3 3.07 -8.82 4.38
N LYS A 4 2.49 -8.90 5.60
CA LYS A 4 1.04 -8.79 5.92
C LYS A 4 0.27 -7.65 5.22
N LEU A 5 0.96 -6.63 4.71
CA LEU A 5 0.38 -5.52 3.97
C LEU A 5 -0.05 -5.92 2.55
N LEU A 6 0.77 -6.68 1.82
CA LEU A 6 0.47 -7.05 0.43
C LEU A 6 -0.69 -8.03 0.36
N ASP A 7 -0.81 -8.94 1.32
CA ASP A 7 -1.94 -9.89 1.37
C ASP A 7 -3.26 -9.18 1.67
N ARG A 8 -3.25 -8.17 2.55
CA ARG A 8 -4.41 -7.30 2.80
C ARG A 8 -4.81 -6.51 1.55
N LEU A 9 -3.83 -5.99 0.80
CA LEU A 9 -4.07 -5.29 -0.46
C LEU A 9 -4.75 -6.20 -1.48
N ARG A 10 -4.23 -7.43 -1.66
CA ARG A 10 -4.83 -8.43 -2.55
C ARG A 10 -6.25 -8.80 -2.15
N ALA A 11 -6.50 -9.01 -0.86
CA ALA A 11 -7.83 -9.30 -0.35
C ALA A 11 -8.83 -8.16 -0.65
N ALA A 12 -8.43 -6.90 -0.45
CA ALA A 12 -9.26 -5.73 -0.74
C ALA A 12 -9.53 -5.57 -2.25
N ILE A 13 -8.54 -5.83 -3.10
CA ILE A 13 -8.69 -5.76 -4.56
C ILE A 13 -9.63 -6.86 -5.06
N ARG A 14 -9.48 -8.09 -4.55
CA ARG A 14 -10.38 -9.20 -4.86
C ARG A 14 -11.81 -8.96 -4.37
N ALA A 15 -11.99 -8.37 -3.18
CA ALA A 15 -13.30 -7.99 -2.68
C ALA A 15 -14.01 -6.94 -3.55
N ARG A 16 -13.25 -6.13 -4.31
CA ARG A 16 -13.76 -5.17 -5.28
C ARG A 16 -13.90 -5.73 -6.70
N HIS A 17 -13.65 -7.03 -6.90
CA HIS A 17 -13.73 -7.70 -8.20
C HIS A 17 -12.91 -7.04 -9.31
N TYR A 18 -11.79 -6.41 -8.95
CA TYR A 18 -10.85 -5.92 -9.96
C TYR A 18 -10.16 -7.07 -10.67
N SER A 19 -9.73 -6.80 -11.91
CA SER A 19 -8.99 -7.77 -12.71
C SER A 19 -7.60 -8.05 -12.12
N SER A 20 -7.06 -9.23 -12.42
CA SER A 20 -5.71 -9.66 -12.01
C SER A 20 -4.63 -8.67 -12.44
N ARG A 21 -4.79 -8.04 -13.61
CA ARG A 21 -3.89 -6.99 -14.11
C ARG A 21 -3.83 -5.77 -13.18
N THR A 22 -4.97 -5.38 -12.60
CA THR A 22 -5.02 -4.30 -11.62
C THR A 22 -4.40 -4.73 -10.30
N GLU A 23 -4.60 -5.97 -9.86
CA GLU A 23 -3.94 -6.53 -8.67
C GLU A 23 -2.42 -6.44 -8.78
N GLU A 24 -1.84 -6.87 -9.90
CA GLU A 24 -0.40 -6.82 -10.13
C GLU A 24 0.15 -5.39 -10.14
N ALA A 25 -0.54 -4.46 -10.82
CA ALA A 25 -0.14 -3.06 -10.85
C ALA A 25 -0.11 -2.44 -9.44
N TYR A 26 -1.14 -2.70 -8.63
CA TYR A 26 -1.22 -2.18 -7.26
C TYR A 26 -0.16 -2.81 -6.34
N VAL A 27 0.09 -4.12 -6.44
CA VAL A 27 1.17 -4.78 -5.69
C VAL A 27 2.53 -4.21 -6.08
N HIS A 28 2.74 -3.93 -7.36
CA HIS A 28 3.98 -3.35 -7.86
C HIS A 28 4.19 -1.91 -7.33
N TRP A 29 3.14 -1.08 -7.34
CA TRP A 29 3.16 0.25 -6.73
C TRP A 29 3.40 0.20 -5.22
N ALA A 30 2.72 -0.70 -4.50
CA ALA A 30 2.90 -0.86 -3.07
C ALA A 30 4.33 -1.27 -2.70
N ARG A 31 4.95 -2.19 -3.45
CA ARG A 31 6.37 -2.56 -3.26
C ARG A 31 7.29 -1.36 -3.46
N ARG A 32 7.10 -0.60 -4.53
CA ARG A 32 7.90 0.60 -4.83
C ARG A 32 7.71 1.67 -3.75
N PHE A 33 6.50 1.86 -3.27
CA PHE A 33 6.18 2.78 -2.19
C PHE A 33 6.90 2.41 -0.88
N ILE A 34 6.89 1.13 -0.48
CA ILE A 34 7.59 0.65 0.72
C ILE A 34 9.11 0.86 0.61
N LEU A 35 9.68 0.60 -0.58
CA LEU A 35 11.10 0.79 -0.85
C LEU A 35 11.49 2.27 -0.86
N PHE A 36 10.69 3.12 -1.50
CA PHE A 36 10.94 4.57 -1.56
C PHE A 36 10.91 5.22 -0.18
N HIS A 37 10.11 4.67 0.73
CA HIS A 37 9.97 5.16 2.09
C HIS A 37 10.90 4.48 3.11
N ASP A 38 11.96 3.80 2.66
CA ASP A 38 12.96 3.13 3.51
C ASP A 38 12.34 2.17 4.55
N LYS A 39 11.25 1.49 4.18
CA LYS A 39 10.47 0.61 5.07
C LYS A 39 9.86 1.31 6.29
N LYS A 40 9.83 2.65 6.34
CA LYS A 40 9.04 3.36 7.36
C LYS A 40 7.57 3.03 7.17
N HIS A 41 6.92 2.68 8.28
CA HIS A 41 5.53 2.29 8.29
C HIS A 41 4.66 3.49 7.84
N PRO A 42 3.70 3.30 6.91
CA PRO A 42 2.87 4.40 6.39
C PRO A 42 2.07 5.14 7.48
N ALA A 43 1.82 4.52 8.64
CA ALA A 43 1.21 5.20 9.78
C ALA A 43 2.09 6.30 10.41
N ASP A 44 3.40 6.23 10.23
CA ASP A 44 4.36 7.23 10.73
C ASP A 44 4.57 8.37 9.71
N MET A 45 4.29 8.10 8.43
CA MET A 45 4.42 9.07 7.33
C MET A 45 3.27 10.09 7.26
N GLY A 46 2.09 9.76 7.79
CA GLY A 46 0.88 10.58 7.70
C GLY A 46 0.83 11.77 8.69
N LYS A 47 1.81 11.94 9.58
CA LYS A 47 1.82 13.04 10.57
C LYS A 47 2.63 14.26 10.13
N ARG A 48 2.56 14.64 8.85
CA ARG A 48 3.06 15.95 8.40
C ARG A 48 1.86 16.89 8.23
N GLN A 49 1.59 17.66 9.29
CA GLN A 49 0.84 18.91 9.33
C GLN A 49 -0.49 18.99 8.57
N ALA A 50 -1.59 18.80 9.30
CA ALA A 50 -2.71 19.75 9.21
C ALA A 50 -2.37 20.89 10.17
N SER A 51 -1.50 21.81 9.74
CA SER A 51 -1.33 23.07 10.45
C SER A 51 -2.63 23.83 10.32
N SER A 52 -3.30 23.95 11.46
CA SER A 52 -4.36 24.89 11.78
C SER A 52 -4.31 26.16 10.92
N CYS A 53 -5.40 26.44 10.21
CA CYS A 53 -5.92 27.78 9.95
C CYS A 53 -7.43 27.69 10.09
#